data_AF-A0A9P3LC93-F1
#
_entry.id   AF-A0A9P3LC93-F1
#
_cell.length_a   1.000
_cell.length_b   1.000
_cell.length_c   1.000
_cell.angle_alpha   90.00
_cell.angle_beta   90.00
_cell.angle_gamma   90.00
#
_symmetry.space_group_name_H-M   'P 1'
#
loop_
_entity.id
_entity.type
_entity.pdbx_description
1 polymer ?
#
loop_
_entity_poly.entity_id
_entity_poly.type
_entity_poly.pdbx_seq_one_letter_code
_entity_poly.pdbx_strand_id
1 'polypeptide(L)'
;MKVHFCDQAKEQLKAIDEQFPELEGKAAEIHEEYVREYTEQHCPDARRANVRKISHESGTSQEEPEHATVSFKGPRSVDPKGRHVYMDFWARFLGSKKD
;
A
#
# COMPACT_ATOMS: atom_id res chain seq x y z
N MET A 1 -11.37 -7.68 5.29
CA MET A 1 -10.17 -7.45 6.16
C MET A 1 -9.98 -5.95 6.37
N LYS A 2 -9.42 -5.49 7.50
CA LYS A 2 -9.16 -4.06 7.76
C LYS A 2 -7.73 -3.66 7.39
N VAL A 3 -7.55 -2.69 6.50
CA VAL A 3 -6.25 -2.04 6.26
C VAL A 3 -6.04 -0.91 7.27
N HIS A 4 -4.82 -0.78 7.78
CA HIS A 4 -4.45 0.26 8.71
C HIS A 4 -3.09 0.83 8.34
N PHE A 5 -3.05 2.11 7.99
CA PHE A 5 -1.81 2.85 7.78
C PHE A 5 -1.25 3.32 9.13
N CYS A 6 -0.01 2.94 9.42
CA CYS A 6 0.75 3.50 10.53
C CYS A 6 1.15 4.95 10.22
N ASP A 7 1.56 5.70 11.25
CA ASP A 7 1.79 7.15 11.11
C ASP A 7 2.85 7.48 10.05
N GLN A 8 3.96 6.72 10.00
CA GLN A 8 4.96 6.84 8.93
C GLN A 8 4.35 6.62 7.54
N ALA A 9 3.52 5.59 7.35
CA ALA A 9 2.87 5.35 6.07
C ALA A 9 1.89 6.49 5.70
N LYS A 10 1.17 7.07 6.67
CA LYS A 10 0.29 8.21 6.41
C LYS A 10 1.08 9.44 5.95
N GLU A 11 2.20 9.74 6.59
CA GLU A 11 3.08 10.84 6.18
C GLU A 11 3.62 10.64 4.77
N GLN A 12 4.01 9.41 4.43
CA GLN A 12 4.50 9.09 3.09
C GLN A 12 3.40 9.17 2.02
N LEU A 13 2.18 8.70 2.31
CA LEU A 13 1.04 8.84 1.40
C LEU A 13 0.68 10.30 1.16
N LYS A 14 0.70 11.13 2.22
CA LYS A 14 0.49 12.57 2.10
C LYS A 14 1.55 13.23 1.22
N ALA A 15 2.82 12.83 1.37
CA ALA A 15 3.90 13.33 0.52
C ALA A 15 3.72 12.93 -0.95
N ILE A 16 3.22 11.71 -1.22
CA ILE A 16 2.88 11.27 -2.58
C ILE A 16 1.75 12.15 -3.16
N ASP A 17 0.67 12.36 -2.42
CA ASP A 17 -0.44 13.23 -2.86
C ASP A 17 0.01 14.69 -3.09
N GLU A 18 0.92 15.21 -2.27
CA GLU A 18 1.50 16.55 -2.45
C GLU A 18 2.43 16.64 -3.66
N GLN A 19 3.18 15.58 -3.94
CA GLN A 19 4.08 15.51 -5.09
C GLN A 19 3.33 15.37 -6.42
N PHE A 20 2.18 14.69 -6.41
CA PHE A 20 1.39 14.39 -7.60
C PHE A 20 -0.06 14.89 -7.42
N PRO A 21 -0.31 16.20 -7.60
CA PRO A 21 -1.64 16.79 -7.43
C PRO A 21 -2.74 16.14 -8.27
N GLU A 22 -2.38 15.53 -9.41
CA GLU A 22 -3.28 14.78 -10.26
C GLU A 22 -3.97 13.61 -9.56
N LEU A 23 -3.36 13.06 -8.49
CA LEU A 23 -3.91 11.98 -7.68
C LEU A 23 -5.14 12.42 -6.89
N GLU A 24 -5.37 13.73 -6.69
CA GLU A 24 -6.54 14.26 -5.98
C GLU A 24 -6.73 13.67 -4.57
N GLY A 25 -5.63 13.31 -3.87
CA GLY A 25 -5.71 12.70 -2.54
C GLY A 25 -6.01 11.20 -2.53
N LYS A 26 -5.89 10.51 -3.68
CA LYS A 26 -6.25 9.09 -3.83
C LYS A 26 -5.10 8.12 -3.52
N ALA A 27 -3.91 8.59 -3.13
CA ALA A 27 -2.78 7.69 -2.89
C ALA A 27 -3.12 6.60 -1.86
N ALA A 28 -3.77 6.96 -0.76
CA ALA A 28 -4.15 6.01 0.29
C ALA A 28 -5.18 4.96 -0.16
N GLU A 29 -6.13 5.36 -1.00
CA GLU A 29 -7.17 4.47 -1.55
C GLU A 29 -6.55 3.41 -2.47
N ILE A 30 -5.69 3.83 -3.40
CA ILE A 30 -4.98 2.93 -4.32
C ILE A 30 -4.14 1.91 -3.55
N HIS A 31 -3.40 2.38 -2.53
CA HIS A 31 -2.60 1.49 -1.69
C HIS A 31 -3.46 0.51 -0.88
N GLU A 32 -4.62 0.96 -0.39
CA GLU A 32 -5.55 0.09 0.32
C GLU A 32 -6.09 -1.03 -0.59
N GLU A 33 -6.43 -0.72 -1.85
CA GLU A 33 -6.88 -1.72 -2.82
C GLU A 33 -5.84 -2.82 -3.06
N TYR A 34 -4.59 -2.43 -3.35
CA TYR A 34 -3.50 -3.38 -3.57
C TYR A 34 -3.28 -4.29 -2.35
N VAL A 35 -3.32 -3.72 -1.14
CA VAL A 35 -3.15 -4.50 0.08
C VAL A 35 -4.33 -5.43 0.32
N ARG A 36 -5.57 -5.02 0.00
CA ARG A 36 -6.75 -5.89 0.08
C ARG A 36 -6.64 -7.06 -0.88
N GLU A 37 -6.35 -6.82 -2.15
CA GLU A 37 -6.21 -7.87 -3.18
C GLU A 37 -5.10 -8.85 -2.82
N TYR A 38 -3.93 -8.35 -2.43
CA TYR A 38 -2.83 -9.19 -1.96
C TYR A 38 -3.26 -10.05 -0.77
N THR A 39 -3.99 -9.47 0.18
CA THR A 39 -4.47 -10.19 1.35
C THR A 39 -5.43 -11.30 0.95
N GLU A 40 -6.38 -11.04 0.06
CA GLU A 40 -7.36 -12.03 -0.40
C GLU A 40 -6.68 -13.22 -1.10
N GLN A 41 -5.63 -12.97 -1.89
CA GLN A 41 -4.92 -14.01 -2.64
C GLN A 41 -3.95 -14.82 -1.79
N HIS A 42 -3.24 -14.18 -0.86
CA HIS A 42 -2.10 -14.79 -0.16
C HIS A 42 -2.31 -15.01 1.33
N CYS A 43 -3.22 -14.25 1.95
CA CYS A 43 -3.46 -14.23 3.39
C CYS A 43 -4.96 -14.18 3.72
N PRO A 44 -5.80 -15.09 3.17
CA PRO A 44 -7.27 -14.98 3.26
C PRO A 44 -7.80 -15.00 4.70
N ASP A 45 -7.05 -15.61 5.63
CA ASP A 45 -7.39 -15.65 7.06
C ASP A 45 -7.01 -14.36 7.83
N ALA A 46 -6.32 -13.41 7.18
CA ALA A 46 -5.93 -12.17 7.83
C ALA A 46 -7.16 -11.29 8.10
N ARG A 47 -7.28 -10.83 9.34
CA ARG A 47 -8.32 -9.89 9.76
C ARG A 47 -7.88 -8.44 9.64
N ARG A 48 -6.58 -8.18 9.73
CA ARG A 48 -5.98 -6.84 9.64
C ARG A 48 -4.65 -6.86 8.90
N ALA A 49 -4.43 -5.85 8.07
CA ALA A 49 -3.15 -5.53 7.44
C ALA A 49 -2.66 -4.17 7.98
N ASN A 50 -1.46 -4.11 8.55
CA ASN A 50 -0.84 -2.85 8.96
C ASN A 50 0.22 -2.47 7.93
N VAL A 51 -0.05 -1.39 7.21
CA VAL A 51 0.89 -0.77 6.28
C VAL A 51 1.83 0.10 7.10
N ARG A 52 3.10 -0.31 7.19
CA ARG A 52 4.11 0.30 8.04
C ARG A 52 4.89 1.40 7.33
N LYS A 53 5.20 1.16 6.06
CA LYS A 53 6.03 2.02 5.21
C LYS A 53 5.58 1.88 3.76
N ILE A 54 5.62 2.99 3.03
CA ILE A 54 5.52 3.05 1.57
C ILE A 54 6.89 3.37 0.99
N SER A 55 7.27 2.66 -0.07
CA SER A 55 8.42 2.96 -0.90
C SER A 55 7.89 3.27 -2.29
N HIS A 56 8.22 4.46 -2.81
CA HIS A 56 7.80 4.97 -4.11
C HIS A 56 9.04 5.42 -4.88
N GLU A 57 9.05 5.30 -6.21
CA GLU A 57 10.24 5.48 -7.05
C GLU A 57 10.86 6.89 -6.96
N SER A 58 10.07 7.91 -6.63
CA SER A 58 10.57 9.27 -6.34
C SER A 58 11.14 9.45 -4.91
N GLY A 59 11.15 8.40 -4.10
CA GLY A 59 11.59 8.38 -2.71
C GLY A 59 13.11 8.25 -2.55
N THR A 60 13.54 7.69 -1.41
CA THR A 60 14.98 7.60 -1.05
C THR A 60 15.79 6.59 -1.88
N SER A 61 15.13 5.69 -2.62
CA SER A 61 15.79 4.71 -3.50
C SER A 61 15.05 4.67 -4.83
N GLN A 62 15.65 5.23 -5.87
CA GLN A 62 15.08 5.28 -7.22
C GLN A 62 15.05 3.90 -7.92
N GLU A 63 15.76 2.92 -7.38
CA GLU A 63 15.88 1.57 -7.95
C GLU A 63 14.93 0.55 -7.30
N GLU A 64 14.29 0.89 -6.17
CA GLU A 64 13.32 0.00 -5.55
C GLU A 64 11.95 0.18 -6.21
N PRO A 65 11.35 -0.90 -6.77
CA PRO A 65 10.00 -0.83 -7.31
C PRO A 65 9.01 -0.39 -6.24
N GLU A 66 7.95 0.30 -6.64
CA GLU A 66 6.94 0.78 -5.71
C GLU A 66 6.31 -0.36 -4.91
N HIS A 67 6.32 -0.23 -3.58
CA HIS A 67 5.80 -1.25 -2.68
C HIS A 67 5.39 -0.71 -1.31
N ALA A 68 4.49 -1.45 -0.65
CA ALA A 68 4.13 -1.25 0.74
C ALA A 68 4.75 -2.34 1.61
N THR A 69 5.38 -1.98 2.72
CA THR A 69 5.75 -2.94 3.78
C THR A 69 4.54 -3.17 4.69
N VAL A 70 3.97 -4.37 4.64
CA VAL A 70 2.71 -4.72 5.32
C VAL A 70 2.91 -5.87 6.29
N SER A 71 2.37 -5.75 7.50
CA SER A 71 2.27 -6.88 8.44
C SER A 71 0.82 -7.33 8.57
N PHE A 72 0.57 -8.63 8.45
CA PHE A 72 -0.78 -9.18 8.54
C PHE A 72 -1.05 -9.68 9.97
N LYS A 73 -2.32 -9.71 10.38
CA LYS A 73 -2.76 -10.20 11.69
C LYS A 73 -3.99 -11.07 11.50
N GLY A 74 -3.99 -12.24 12.12
CA GLY A 74 -5.04 -13.23 12.01
C GLY A 74 -4.89 -14.35 13.04
N PRO A 75 -5.86 -15.29 13.11
CA PRO A 75 -5.96 -16.30 14.16
C PRO A 75 -4.78 -17.27 14.25
N ARG A 76 -3.92 -17.37 13.23
CA ARG A 76 -2.71 -18.22 13.23
C ARG A 76 -1.40 -17.45 13.04
N SER A 77 -1.31 -16.20 13.52
CA SER A 77 -0.11 -15.34 13.40
C SER A 77 0.38 -15.18 11.95
N VAL A 78 -0.26 -14.28 11.21
CA VAL A 78 0.03 -14.09 9.79
C VAL A 78 1.21 -13.12 9.63
N ASP A 79 2.42 -13.63 9.83
CA ASP A 79 3.70 -13.00 9.50
C ASP A 79 4.16 -11.79 10.37
N PRO A 80 5.11 -11.99 11.31
CA PRO A 80 5.66 -10.92 12.12
C PRO A 80 6.72 -10.06 11.40
N LYS A 81 7.27 -10.51 10.26
CA LYS A 81 8.46 -9.87 9.65
C LYS A 81 8.13 -8.75 8.67
N GLY A 82 6.86 -8.62 8.27
CA GLY A 82 6.45 -7.67 7.25
C GLY A 82 6.75 -8.20 5.85
N ARG A 83 5.80 -8.00 4.94
CA ARG A 83 5.85 -8.40 3.53
C ARG A 83 5.92 -7.16 2.67
N HIS A 84 6.66 -7.22 1.57
CA HIS A 84 6.58 -6.21 0.54
C HIS A 84 5.44 -6.58 -0.42
N VAL A 85 4.45 -5.72 -0.49
CA VAL A 85 3.37 -5.78 -1.49
C VAL A 85 3.76 -4.82 -2.60
N TYR A 86 4.29 -5.37 -3.69
CA TYR A 86 4.67 -4.61 -4.88
C TYR A 86 3.44 -4.16 -5.65
N MET A 87 3.49 -2.95 -6.21
CA MET A 87 2.33 -2.32 -6.85
C MET A 87 2.74 -1.57 -8.11
N ASP A 88 1.89 -1.67 -9.13
CA ASP A 88 1.94 -0.80 -10.29
C ASP A 88 0.96 0.35 -10.06
N PHE A 89 1.39 1.31 -9.25
CA PHE A 89 0.55 2.40 -8.74
C PHE A 89 -0.02 3.26 -9.87
N TRP A 90 0.83 3.64 -10.83
CA TRP A 90 0.43 4.49 -11.95
C TRP A 90 -0.51 3.76 -12.92
N ALA A 91 -0.30 2.47 -13.19
CA ALA A 91 -1.26 1.72 -14.00
C ALA A 91 -2.64 1.66 -13.33
N ARG A 92 -2.70 1.49 -11.99
CA ARG A 92 -3.97 1.47 -11.25
C ARG A 92 -4.67 2.83 -11.30
N PHE A 93 -3.94 3.90 -11.04
CA PHE A 93 -4.48 5.25 -11.06
C PHE A 93 -4.98 5.67 -12.45
N LEU A 94 -4.22 5.37 -13.51
CA LEU A 94 -4.63 5.69 -14.88
C LEU A 94 -5.77 4.79 -15.38
N GLY A 95 -5.83 3.55 -14.87
CA GLY A 95 -6.91 2.62 -15.12
C GLY A 95 -8.23 3.08 -14.50
N SER A 96 -8.20 3.64 -13.28
CA SER A 96 -9.41 4.12 -12.58
C SER A 96 -9.99 5.42 -13.14
N LYS A 97 -9.26 6.16 -13.99
CA LYS A 97 -9.77 7.34 -14.71
C LYS A 97 -10.54 7.04 -16.00
N LYS A 98 -10.68 5.76 -16.40
CA LYS A 98 -11.31 5.36 -17.67
C LYS A 98 -12.81 5.10 -17.60
N ASP A 99 -13.45 5.27 -16.44
CA ASP A 99 -14.91 5.14 -16.25
C ASP A 99 -15.63 6.50 -16.15
#